data_AF-A0A2G4IMA1-F1
#
_entry.id   AF-A0A2G4IMA1-F1
#
_cell.length_a   1.000
_cell.length_b   1.000
_cell.length_c   1.000
_cell.angle_alpha   90.00
_cell.angle_beta   90.00
_cell.angle_gamma   90.00
#
_symmetry.space_group_name_H-M   'P 1'
#
loop_
_entity.id
_entity.type
_entity.pdbx_description
1 polymer ?
#
loop_
_entity_poly.entity_id
_entity_poly.type
_entity_poly.pdbx_seq_one_letter_code
_entity_poly.pdbx_strand_id
1 'polypeptide(L)'
;MPLPPKILWKRTSKSESLSRGHKYYFSQSRADHAVGFFEQFLTHSKGQFAGQPFTLLDWQREEVIEELFGWLRVDNDYRRYRQGYICLPKKNGKSTLLSGIGLYLLVSDNEPAAEVYGCATSRDQASIVAKQMFELVRASPLLSRRLEIIESRKTIACIPTNSFYRVISSDSTRAEGLNIHGLLYDELHSAKDRRLYDATRYGGAPAFARRLSKPRQSSTHHLGGWSRLASSPRKPLKVLDTSSRANGCRRAALPAKVGLRFIAWLCFAKSHR
;
A
#
# COMPACT_ATOMS: atom_id res chain seq x y z
N MET A 1 26.66 -12.24 15.07
CA MET A 1 26.31 -12.46 13.66
C MET A 1 26.36 -11.10 12.98
N PRO A 2 27.26 -10.85 12.01
CA PRO A 2 27.26 -9.59 11.29
C PRO A 2 25.92 -9.45 10.57
N LEU A 3 25.34 -8.25 10.60
CA LEU A 3 24.12 -7.97 9.86
C LEU A 3 24.39 -8.26 8.37
N PRO A 4 23.44 -8.90 7.66
CA PRO A 4 23.61 -9.07 6.23
C PRO A 4 23.82 -7.70 5.58
N PRO A 5 24.70 -7.59 4.57
CA PRO A 5 24.92 -6.33 3.88
C PRO A 5 23.57 -5.79 3.40
N LYS A 6 23.30 -4.50 3.67
CA LYS A 6 22.07 -3.85 3.20
C LYS A 6 21.99 -4.09 1.69
N ILE A 7 20.98 -4.83 1.24
CA ILE A 7 20.67 -4.95 -0.19
C ILE A 7 20.07 -3.61 -0.59
N LEU A 8 20.95 -2.63 -0.83
CA LEU A 8 20.59 -1.39 -1.47
C LEU A 8 20.44 -1.71 -2.94
N TRP A 9 19.21 -2.03 -3.35
CA TRP A 9 18.87 -2.01 -4.77
C TRP A 9 19.37 -0.67 -5.31
N LYS A 10 20.24 -0.71 -6.32
CA LYS A 10 20.69 0.52 -6.95
C LYS A 10 19.45 1.25 -7.46
N ARG A 11 19.15 2.41 -6.84
CA ARG A 11 18.03 3.27 -7.25
C ARG A 11 18.34 3.74 -8.66
N THR A 12 17.57 3.25 -9.62
CA THR A 12 17.73 3.56 -11.04
C THR A 12 16.46 4.24 -11.53
N SER A 13 16.64 5.17 -12.47
CA SER A 13 15.51 5.88 -13.09
C SER A 13 14.71 4.94 -14.00
N LYS A 14 13.50 5.36 -14.40
CA LYS A 14 12.65 4.56 -15.29
C LYS A 14 13.33 4.26 -16.64
N SER A 15 13.98 5.26 -17.24
CA SER A 15 14.69 5.11 -18.52
C SER A 15 15.87 4.16 -18.41
N GLU A 16 16.65 4.25 -17.33
CA GLU A 16 17.76 3.34 -17.06
C GLU A 16 17.29 1.91 -16.76
N SER A 17 16.19 1.76 -16.02
CA SER A 17 15.57 0.45 -15.79
C SER A 17 15.08 -0.19 -17.08
N LEU A 18 14.46 0.60 -17.98
CA LEU A 18 14.04 0.15 -19.30
C LEU A 18 15.23 -0.32 -20.15
N SER A 19 16.30 0.46 -20.22
CA SER A 19 17.48 0.12 -21.02
C SER A 19 18.20 -1.13 -20.51
N ARG A 20 18.14 -1.40 -19.21
CA ARG A 20 18.73 -2.58 -18.57
C ARG A 20 17.78 -3.79 -18.51
N GLY A 21 16.54 -3.66 -18.99
CA GLY A 21 15.53 -4.72 -18.92
C GLY A 21 15.03 -5.02 -17.48
N HIS A 22 15.19 -4.08 -16.55
CA HIS A 22 14.69 -4.21 -15.19
C HIS A 22 13.17 -4.05 -15.14
N LYS A 23 12.51 -4.78 -14.23
CA LYS A 23 11.05 -4.71 -14.03
C LYS A 23 10.60 -3.55 -13.14
N TYR A 24 11.51 -2.97 -12.36
CA TYR A 24 11.22 -1.97 -11.34
C TYR A 24 12.21 -0.82 -11.41
N TYR A 25 11.76 0.37 -11.04
CA TYR A 25 12.57 1.58 -10.94
C TYR A 25 12.22 2.35 -9.67
N PHE A 26 13.10 3.25 -9.24
CA PHE A 26 12.85 4.10 -8.08
C PHE A 26 12.42 5.50 -8.54
N SER A 27 11.30 5.97 -8.03
CA SER A 27 10.76 7.30 -8.30
C SER A 27 10.97 8.20 -7.08
N GLN A 28 11.98 9.07 -7.15
CA GLN A 28 12.27 10.04 -6.08
C GLN A 28 11.06 10.95 -5.82
N SER A 29 10.36 11.40 -6.87
CA SER A 29 9.18 12.26 -6.71
C SER A 29 8.03 11.58 -5.95
N ARG A 30 7.83 10.27 -6.12
CA ARG A 30 6.82 9.51 -5.35
C ARG A 30 7.24 9.30 -3.90
N ALA A 31 8.53 9.04 -3.68
CA ALA A 31 9.09 8.90 -2.34
C ALA A 31 8.97 10.24 -1.58
N ASP A 32 9.41 11.34 -2.18
CA ASP A 32 9.36 12.69 -1.60
C ASP A 32 7.92 13.12 -1.33
N HIS A 33 6.97 12.78 -2.20
CA HIS A 33 5.55 13.04 -1.97
C HIS A 33 5.02 12.32 -0.72
N ALA A 34 5.40 11.05 -0.53
CA ALA A 34 4.98 10.29 0.64
C ALA A 34 5.67 10.77 1.92
N VAL A 35 6.96 11.12 1.88
CA VAL A 35 7.71 11.67 3.01
C VAL A 35 7.19 13.05 3.38
N GLY A 36 7.06 13.94 2.39
CA GLY A 36 6.56 15.30 2.57
C GLY A 36 5.15 15.34 3.14
N PHE A 37 4.33 14.31 2.93
CA PHE A 37 3.02 14.22 3.56
C PHE A 37 3.10 14.25 5.10
N PHE A 38 4.08 13.55 5.69
CA PHE A 38 4.23 13.50 7.15
C PHE A 38 4.55 14.88 7.70
N GLU A 39 5.54 15.55 7.14
CA GLU A 39 5.99 16.86 7.63
C GLU A 39 4.98 17.98 7.33
N GLN A 40 4.33 17.95 6.16
CA GLN A 40 3.47 19.05 5.73
C GLN A 40 2.04 18.94 6.29
N PHE A 41 1.54 17.74 6.55
CA PHE A 41 0.14 17.53 6.93
C PHE A 41 -0.06 16.92 8.30
N LEU A 42 0.94 16.25 8.88
CA LEU A 42 0.81 15.67 10.21
C LEU A 42 1.48 16.57 11.24
N THR A 43 0.79 16.77 12.36
CA THR A 43 1.27 17.58 13.48
C THR A 43 1.24 16.73 14.72
N HIS A 44 2.31 16.76 15.50
CA HIS A 44 2.36 16.06 16.78
C HIS A 44 1.28 16.60 17.73
N SER A 45 0.48 15.71 18.29
CA SER A 45 -0.63 16.07 19.17
C SER A 45 -0.25 16.16 20.65
N LYS A 46 0.86 15.51 21.07
CA LYS A 46 1.21 15.28 22.47
C LYS A 46 2.72 15.29 22.70
N GLY A 47 3.10 15.53 23.96
CA GLY A 47 4.48 15.52 24.42
C GLY A 47 5.24 16.80 24.08
N GLN A 48 6.56 16.75 24.22
CA GLN A 48 7.44 17.92 24.01
C GLN A 48 7.41 18.50 22.58
N PHE A 49 6.91 17.72 21.62
CA PHE A 49 6.81 18.10 20.21
C PHE A 49 5.39 18.56 19.83
N ALA A 50 4.46 18.69 20.78
CA ALA A 50 3.08 19.09 20.47
C ALA A 50 3.03 20.41 19.67
N GLY A 51 2.26 20.42 18.58
CA GLY A 51 2.16 21.54 17.66
C GLY A 51 3.27 21.63 16.60
N GLN A 52 4.31 20.78 16.69
CA GLN A 52 5.36 20.72 15.68
C GLN A 52 5.00 19.76 14.53
N PRO A 53 5.53 20.01 13.31
CA PRO A 53 5.45 19.08 12.19
C PRO A 53 5.95 17.68 12.55
N PHE A 54 5.33 16.64 11.98
CA PHE A 54 5.79 15.26 12.16
C PHE A 54 6.98 14.96 11.26
N THR A 55 8.19 15.16 11.77
CA THR A 55 9.42 14.79 11.05
C THR A 55 9.74 13.32 11.26
N LEU A 56 9.89 12.59 10.15
CA LEU A 56 10.25 11.17 10.17
C LEU A 56 11.71 11.01 10.63
N LEU A 57 11.99 9.97 11.41
CA LEU A 57 13.36 9.55 11.66
C LEU A 57 13.98 9.00 10.36
N ASP A 58 15.30 9.11 10.21
CA ASP A 58 16.01 8.66 8.99
C ASP A 58 15.63 7.24 8.58
N TRP A 59 15.58 6.30 9.53
CA TRP A 59 15.17 4.92 9.23
C TRP A 59 13.69 4.79 8.84
N GLN A 60 12.79 5.59 9.42
CA GLN A 60 11.37 5.58 9.04
C GLN A 60 11.21 6.12 7.62
N ARG A 61 11.96 7.16 7.28
CA ARG A 61 12.00 7.71 5.94
C ARG A 61 12.60 6.71 4.96
N GLU A 62 13.88 6.37 5.12
CA GLU A 62 14.68 5.66 4.12
C GLU A 62 14.33 4.17 4.03
N GLU A 63 14.07 3.49 5.15
CA GLU A 63 13.87 2.03 5.16
C GLU A 63 12.38 1.63 5.07
N VAL A 64 11.46 2.56 5.37
CA VAL A 64 10.02 2.28 5.35
C VAL A 64 9.30 3.09 4.28
N ILE A 65 9.22 4.41 4.41
CA ILE A 65 8.37 5.23 3.53
C ILE A 65 8.91 5.27 2.10
N GLU A 66 10.19 5.57 1.92
CA GLU A 66 10.79 5.63 0.58
C GLU A 66 10.77 4.27 -0.11
N GLU A 67 11.06 3.18 0.62
CA GLU A 67 11.02 1.84 0.04
C GLU A 67 9.60 1.42 -0.34
N LEU A 68 8.61 1.65 0.53
CA LEU A 68 7.22 1.29 0.25
C LEU A 68 6.62 2.11 -0.88
N PHE A 69 6.85 3.42 -0.92
CA PHE A 69 6.15 4.33 -1.84
C PHE A 69 6.97 4.76 -3.07
N GLY A 70 8.30 4.66 -3.02
CA GLY A 70 9.20 5.09 -4.09
C GLY A 70 9.44 4.06 -5.19
N TRP A 71 9.40 2.76 -4.89
CA TRP A 71 9.61 1.70 -5.89
C TRP A 71 8.36 1.43 -6.71
N LEU A 72 8.49 1.60 -8.03
CA LEU A 72 7.42 1.40 -8.99
C LEU A 72 7.77 0.34 -10.04
N ARG A 73 6.75 -0.23 -10.67
CA ARG A 73 6.89 -1.10 -11.84
C ARG A 73 7.07 -0.26 -13.09
N VAL A 74 7.97 -0.71 -13.96
CA VAL A 74 8.27 -0.01 -15.21
C VAL A 74 7.10 -0.03 -16.19
N ASP A 75 6.31 -1.11 -16.21
CA ASP A 75 5.23 -1.34 -17.18
C ASP A 75 4.02 -0.41 -16.97
N ASN A 76 3.61 -0.20 -15.73
CA ASN A 76 2.37 0.53 -15.41
C ASN A 76 2.52 1.61 -14.35
N ASP A 77 3.71 1.83 -13.78
CA ASP A 77 3.95 2.79 -12.69
C ASP A 77 3.19 2.48 -11.38
N TYR A 78 2.69 1.25 -11.21
CA TYR A 78 2.15 0.81 -9.92
C TYR A 78 3.26 0.51 -8.93
N ARG A 79 2.94 0.62 -7.64
CA ARG A 79 3.84 0.30 -6.54
C ARG A 79 4.35 -1.14 -6.66
N ARG A 80 5.68 -1.31 -6.49
CA ARG A 80 6.34 -2.62 -6.42
C ARG A 80 5.86 -3.39 -5.19
N TYR A 81 5.94 -2.76 -4.03
CA TYR A 81 5.61 -3.37 -2.75
C TYR A 81 4.15 -3.12 -2.40
N ARG A 82 3.34 -4.18 -2.46
CA ARG A 82 1.95 -4.15 -1.99
C ARG A 82 1.81 -4.53 -0.53
N GLN A 83 2.87 -5.11 0.03
CA GLN A 83 2.93 -5.59 1.40
C GLN A 83 4.24 -5.13 2.02
N GLY A 84 4.14 -4.44 3.16
CA GLY A 84 5.27 -4.18 4.05
C GLY A 84 5.12 -5.06 5.29
N TYR A 85 6.21 -5.62 5.81
CA TYR A 85 6.25 -6.32 7.09
C TYR A 85 7.40 -5.76 7.89
N ILE A 86 7.09 -5.03 8.96
CA ILE A 86 8.11 -4.27 9.71
C ILE A 86 8.12 -4.74 11.15
N CYS A 87 9.31 -5.14 11.62
CA CYS A 87 9.56 -5.56 13.00
C CYS A 87 10.25 -4.46 13.79
N LEU A 88 9.54 -3.88 14.76
CA LEU A 88 10.08 -2.82 15.61
C LEU A 88 9.91 -3.17 17.09
N PRO A 89 10.88 -2.83 17.96
CA PRO A 89 10.73 -2.96 19.41
C PRO A 89 9.62 -2.04 19.97
N LYS A 90 9.23 -2.26 21.23
CA LYS A 90 8.19 -1.46 21.90
C LYS A 90 8.70 -0.02 22.07
N LYS A 91 7.77 0.93 22.10
CA LYS A 91 8.01 2.37 22.32
C LYS A 91 8.77 3.12 21.20
N ASN A 92 8.94 2.53 20.01
CA ASN A 92 9.59 3.19 18.87
C ASN A 92 8.64 4.01 17.97
N GLY A 93 7.54 4.55 18.51
CA GLY A 93 6.60 5.36 17.71
C GLY A 93 5.89 4.60 16.58
N LYS A 94 5.83 3.26 16.65
CA LYS A 94 5.30 2.40 15.58
C LYS A 94 3.86 2.71 15.18
N SER A 95 2.99 2.92 16.17
CA SER A 95 1.56 3.15 15.94
C SER A 95 1.35 4.53 15.31
N THR A 96 2.23 5.50 15.62
CA THR A 96 2.17 6.84 15.03
C THR A 96 2.62 6.80 13.58
N LEU A 97 3.70 6.08 13.27
CA LEU A 97 4.11 5.81 11.88
C LEU A 97 2.99 5.13 11.09
N LEU A 98 2.37 4.09 11.66
CA LEU A 98 1.25 3.38 11.04
C LEU A 98 0.03 4.29 10.82
N SER A 99 -0.27 5.17 11.78
CA SER A 99 -1.33 6.17 11.67
C SER A 99 -1.08 7.15 10.54
N GLY A 100 0.15 7.63 10.39
CA GLY A 100 0.55 8.52 9.29
C GLY A 100 0.46 7.82 7.93
N ILE A 101 0.90 6.56 7.83
CA ILE A 101 0.71 5.74 6.62
C ILE A 101 -0.78 5.60 6.30
N GLY A 102 -1.62 5.33 7.30
CA GLY A 102 -3.07 5.22 7.15
C GLY A 102 -3.71 6.48 6.59
N LEU A 103 -3.33 7.64 7.12
CA LEU A 103 -3.82 8.94 6.65
C LEU A 103 -3.31 9.23 5.23
N TYR A 104 -2.05 8.93 4.93
CA TYR A 104 -1.49 9.08 3.59
C TYR A 104 -2.30 8.29 2.55
N LEU A 105 -2.58 7.01 2.83
CA LEU A 105 -3.40 6.16 1.96
C LEU A 105 -4.84 6.68 1.80
N LEU A 106 -5.38 7.30 2.86
CA LEU A 106 -6.73 7.82 2.86
C LEU A 106 -6.88 9.07 1.98
N VAL A 107 -5.90 9.99 2.00
CA VAL A 107 -6.06 11.32 1.39
C VAL A 107 -5.11 11.63 0.23
N SER A 108 -3.93 11.01 0.20
CA SER A 108 -2.82 11.46 -0.64
C SER A 108 -2.26 10.37 -1.58
N ASP A 109 -2.74 9.13 -1.51
CA ASP A 109 -2.27 8.06 -2.42
C ASP A 109 -2.98 8.03 -3.79
N ASN A 110 -3.82 9.05 -4.06
CA ASN A 110 -4.52 9.27 -5.33
C ASN A 110 -5.47 8.12 -5.74
N GLU A 111 -6.09 7.47 -4.76
CA GLU A 111 -7.16 6.49 -4.99
C GLU A 111 -8.53 7.11 -4.69
N PRO A 112 -9.46 7.14 -5.66
CA PRO A 112 -10.83 7.56 -5.42
C PRO A 112 -11.58 6.50 -4.60
N ALA A 113 -12.44 6.93 -3.67
CA ALA A 113 -13.20 6.06 -2.78
C ALA A 113 -12.32 5.03 -2.04
N ALA A 114 -11.15 5.46 -1.56
CA ALA A 114 -10.20 4.60 -0.88
C ALA A 114 -10.77 4.06 0.43
N GLU A 115 -10.88 2.73 0.55
CA GLU A 115 -11.23 2.07 1.81
C GLU A 115 -9.96 1.66 2.56
N VAL A 116 -9.69 2.32 3.68
CA VAL A 116 -8.56 2.01 4.57
C VAL A 116 -9.07 1.34 5.83
N TYR A 117 -8.43 0.27 6.26
CA TYR A 117 -8.87 -0.50 7.41
C TYR A 117 -7.77 -0.66 8.46
N GLY A 118 -8.13 -0.49 9.73
CA GLY A 118 -7.29 -0.80 10.87
C GLY A 118 -7.70 -2.12 11.51
N CYS A 119 -6.73 -2.98 11.80
CA CYS A 119 -6.94 -4.26 12.47
C CYS A 119 -5.79 -4.59 13.43
N ALA A 120 -6.11 -5.43 14.41
CA ALA A 120 -5.18 -5.96 15.39
C ALA A 120 -5.79 -7.23 15.97
N THR A 121 -5.09 -7.87 16.92
CA THR A 121 -5.59 -9.06 17.64
C THR A 121 -6.92 -8.80 18.37
N SER A 122 -7.16 -7.56 18.83
CA SER A 122 -8.43 -7.14 19.41
C SER A 122 -8.88 -5.79 18.88
N ARG A 123 -10.19 -5.55 18.88
CA ARG A 123 -10.75 -4.26 18.45
C ARG A 123 -10.23 -3.10 19.28
N ASP A 124 -9.99 -3.30 20.57
CA ASP A 124 -9.46 -2.26 21.46
C ASP A 124 -8.01 -1.91 21.12
N GLN A 125 -7.19 -2.89 20.76
CA GLN A 125 -5.83 -2.63 20.27
C GLN A 125 -5.86 -1.86 18.94
N ALA A 126 -6.72 -2.27 18.00
CA ALA A 126 -6.88 -1.53 16.73
C ALA A 126 -7.42 -0.11 16.95
N SER A 127 -8.14 0.14 18.05
CA SER A 127 -8.64 1.46 18.41
C SER A 127 -7.53 2.41 18.83
N ILE A 128 -6.37 1.92 19.26
CA ILE A 128 -5.23 2.76 19.62
C ILE A 128 -4.73 3.52 18.40
N VAL A 129 -4.57 2.82 17.26
CA VAL A 129 -4.17 3.43 15.99
C VAL A 129 -5.22 4.43 15.52
N ALA A 130 -6.50 4.06 15.58
CA ALA A 130 -7.59 4.98 15.21
C ALA A 130 -7.60 6.26 16.05
N LYS A 131 -7.43 6.15 17.37
CA LYS A 131 -7.34 7.31 18.27
C LYS A 131 -6.13 8.19 17.94
N GLN A 132 -4.98 7.59 17.63
CA GLN A 132 -3.80 8.35 17.19
C GLN A 132 -4.06 9.09 15.87
N MET A 133 -4.72 8.45 14.90
CA MET A 133 -5.14 9.14 13.67
C MET A 133 -6.07 10.32 13.97
N PHE A 134 -7.05 10.16 14.87
CA PHE A 134 -7.94 11.27 15.26
C PHE A 134 -7.16 12.45 15.84
N GLU A 135 -6.17 12.17 16.69
CA GLU A 135 -5.33 13.19 17.30
C GLU A 135 -4.47 13.92 16.26
N LEU A 136 -3.88 13.20 15.31
CA LEU A 136 -3.11 13.80 14.20
C LEU A 136 -4.00 14.67 13.30
N VAL A 137 -5.22 14.20 13.00
CA VAL A 137 -6.18 14.95 12.17
C VAL A 137 -6.64 16.21 12.87
N ARG A 138 -6.92 16.16 14.18
CA ARG A 138 -7.32 17.33 14.97
C ARG A 138 -6.20 18.35 15.09
N ALA A 139 -4.97 17.89 15.26
CA ALA A 139 -3.80 18.76 15.38
C ALA A 139 -3.47 19.46 14.05
N SER A 140 -3.85 18.89 12.91
CA SER A 140 -3.58 19.45 11.58
C SER A 140 -4.74 20.31 11.05
N PRO A 141 -4.55 21.63 10.86
CA PRO A 141 -5.59 22.51 10.31
C PRO A 141 -6.01 22.17 8.87
N LEU A 142 -5.16 21.47 8.12
CA LEU A 142 -5.45 21.07 6.74
C LEU A 142 -6.30 19.79 6.71
N LEU A 143 -5.95 18.81 7.56
CA LEU A 143 -6.68 17.56 7.63
C LEU A 143 -8.04 17.73 8.33
N SER A 144 -8.12 18.51 9.40
CA SER A 144 -9.37 18.76 10.13
C SER A 144 -10.46 19.42 9.28
N ARG A 145 -10.07 20.19 8.25
CA ARG A 145 -11.02 20.78 7.29
C ARG A 145 -11.56 19.80 6.25
N ARG A 146 -10.83 18.70 5.99
CA ARG A 146 -11.17 17.74 4.92
C ARG A 146 -11.71 16.43 5.47
N LEU A 147 -11.35 16.07 6.70
CA LEU A 147 -11.65 14.79 7.32
C LEU A 147 -12.65 14.96 8.46
N GLU A 148 -13.70 14.15 8.40
CA GLU A 148 -14.70 14.04 9.46
C GLU A 148 -14.36 12.85 10.36
N ILE A 149 -14.28 13.08 11.67
CA ILE A 149 -14.01 12.03 12.65
C ILE A 149 -15.33 11.58 13.28
N ILE A 150 -15.62 10.29 13.18
CA ILE A 150 -16.77 9.65 13.80
C ILE A 150 -16.26 8.70 14.89
N GLU A 151 -16.05 9.22 16.09
CA GLU A 151 -15.39 8.49 17.19
C GLU A 151 -16.15 7.23 17.62
N SER A 152 -17.49 7.31 17.71
CA SER A 152 -18.34 6.19 18.13
C SER A 152 -18.19 4.96 17.22
N ARG A 153 -17.91 5.20 15.93
CA ARG A 153 -17.67 4.16 14.92
C ARG A 153 -16.20 3.87 14.68
N LYS A 154 -15.29 4.60 15.35
CA LYS A 154 -13.84 4.51 15.14
C LYS A 154 -13.48 4.69 13.65
N THR A 155 -14.09 5.70 13.03
CA THR A 155 -14.07 5.95 11.58
C THR A 155 -13.60 7.37 11.26
N ILE A 156 -12.87 7.54 10.15
CA ILE A 156 -12.56 8.84 9.55
C ILE A 156 -13.12 8.84 8.14
N ALA A 157 -13.90 9.84 7.76
CA ALA A 157 -14.43 10.00 6.40
C ALA A 157 -13.76 11.17 5.68
N CYS A 158 -13.42 10.98 4.41
CA CYS A 158 -12.97 12.03 3.51
C CYS A 158 -14.06 12.25 2.46
N ILE A 159 -14.96 13.19 2.75
CA ILE A 159 -16.15 13.46 1.92
C ILE A 159 -15.78 13.76 0.46
N PRO A 160 -14.76 14.60 0.14
CA PRO A 160 -14.48 14.98 -1.25
C PRO A 160 -14.06 13.81 -2.16
N THR A 161 -13.50 12.74 -1.60
CA THR A 161 -13.05 11.57 -2.35
C THR A 161 -13.90 10.34 -2.10
N ASN A 162 -14.94 10.45 -1.27
CA ASN A 162 -15.72 9.32 -0.76
C ASN A 162 -14.84 8.21 -0.13
N SER A 163 -13.69 8.58 0.43
CA SER A 163 -12.75 7.65 1.06
C SER A 163 -13.03 7.54 2.55
N PHE A 164 -12.70 6.42 3.18
CA PHE A 164 -12.83 6.29 4.63
C PHE A 164 -11.79 5.37 5.26
N TYR A 165 -11.47 5.64 6.52
CA TYR A 165 -10.76 4.74 7.41
C TYR A 165 -11.73 4.12 8.42
N ARG A 166 -11.67 2.81 8.66
CA ARG A 166 -12.47 2.11 9.68
C ARG A 166 -11.68 1.04 10.42
N VAL A 167 -11.90 0.92 11.73
CA VAL A 167 -11.43 -0.25 12.49
C VAL A 167 -12.33 -1.46 12.20
N ILE A 168 -11.76 -2.56 11.72
CA ILE A 168 -12.45 -3.85 11.58
C ILE A 168 -12.23 -4.71 12.82
N SER A 169 -13.26 -5.48 13.19
CA SER A 169 -13.14 -6.51 14.21
C SER A 169 -12.28 -7.68 13.70
N SER A 170 -11.74 -8.47 14.62
CA SER A 170 -10.95 -9.66 14.31
C SER A 170 -11.74 -10.80 13.64
N ASP A 171 -13.06 -10.66 13.50
CA ASP A 171 -13.91 -11.62 12.81
C ASP A 171 -13.63 -11.62 11.30
N SER A 172 -13.05 -12.73 10.82
CA SER A 172 -12.64 -12.91 9.43
C SER A 172 -13.81 -12.90 8.45
N THR A 173 -15.03 -13.26 8.88
CA THR A 173 -16.21 -13.33 8.00
C THR A 173 -16.59 -11.95 7.44
N ARG A 174 -16.45 -10.90 8.25
CA ARG A 174 -16.72 -9.51 7.84
C ARG A 174 -15.62 -8.89 6.99
N ALA A 175 -14.45 -9.52 6.94
CA ALA A 175 -13.31 -9.06 6.17
C ALA A 175 -13.32 -9.61 4.73
N GLU A 176 -14.02 -10.72 4.48
CA GLU A 176 -14.19 -11.28 3.14
C GLU A 176 -15.15 -10.40 2.32
N GLY A 177 -14.66 -9.83 1.22
CA GLY A 177 -15.46 -9.01 0.29
C GLY A 177 -15.28 -7.50 0.40
N LEU A 178 -14.45 -7.02 1.34
CA LEU A 178 -14.09 -5.59 1.41
C LEU A 178 -13.23 -5.17 0.22
N ASN A 179 -13.42 -3.94 -0.28
CA ASN A 179 -12.57 -3.38 -1.34
C ASN A 179 -11.41 -2.59 -0.74
N ILE A 180 -10.47 -3.33 -0.15
CA ILE A 180 -9.38 -2.75 0.64
C ILE A 180 -8.41 -1.98 -0.26
N HIS A 181 -8.33 -0.66 -0.13
CA HIS A 181 -7.22 0.12 -0.67
C HIS A 181 -6.00 0.04 0.25
N GLY A 182 -6.24 0.19 1.57
CA GLY A 182 -5.23 0.19 2.62
C GLY A 182 -5.61 -0.74 3.76
N LEU A 183 -4.70 -1.57 4.26
CA LEU A 183 -4.87 -2.28 5.53
C LEU A 183 -3.69 -1.96 6.43
N LEU A 184 -3.99 -1.64 7.69
CA LEU A 184 -3.04 -1.41 8.76
C LEU A 184 -3.25 -2.51 9.79
N TYR A 185 -2.32 -3.45 9.88
CA TYR A 185 -2.36 -4.51 10.88
C TYR A 185 -1.30 -4.25 11.95
N ASP A 186 -1.73 -3.90 13.16
CA ASP A 186 -0.85 -3.75 14.31
C ASP A 186 -0.80 -5.05 15.13
N GLU A 187 0.36 -5.32 15.72
CA GLU A 187 0.62 -6.48 16.58
C GLU A 187 0.34 -7.85 15.92
N LEU A 188 0.64 -8.03 14.62
CA LEU A 188 0.39 -9.29 13.89
C LEU A 188 0.94 -10.54 14.59
N HIS A 189 2.08 -10.44 15.27
CA HIS A 189 2.70 -11.54 16.02
C HIS A 189 1.84 -12.11 17.18
N SER A 190 0.89 -11.31 17.69
CA SER A 190 -0.01 -11.70 18.76
C SER A 190 -1.31 -12.31 18.22
N ALA A 191 -1.49 -12.38 16.90
CA ALA A 191 -2.64 -13.02 16.28
C ALA A 191 -2.68 -14.51 16.63
N LYS A 192 -3.83 -14.98 17.13
CA LYS A 192 -4.05 -16.38 17.52
C LYS A 192 -4.12 -17.30 16.30
N ASP A 193 -4.70 -16.82 15.21
CA ASP A 193 -4.81 -17.53 13.94
C ASP A 193 -4.51 -16.59 12.75
N ARG A 194 -4.33 -17.18 11.57
CA ARG A 194 -4.07 -16.45 10.33
C ARG A 194 -5.35 -16.07 9.57
N ARG A 195 -6.54 -16.35 10.10
CA ARG A 195 -7.79 -16.22 9.33
C ARG A 195 -8.05 -14.79 8.90
N LEU A 196 -7.89 -13.83 9.81
CA LEU A 196 -8.03 -12.40 9.49
C LEU A 196 -6.96 -11.93 8.49
N TYR A 197 -5.73 -12.45 8.63
CA TYR A 197 -4.64 -12.16 7.70
C TYR A 197 -4.98 -12.65 6.29
N ASP A 198 -5.44 -13.89 6.16
CA ASP A 198 -5.78 -14.49 4.87
C ASP A 198 -7.02 -13.82 4.26
N ALA A 199 -8.07 -13.61 5.05
CA ALA A 199 -9.30 -12.96 4.61
C ALA A 199 -9.04 -11.55 4.05
N THR A 200 -8.16 -10.78 4.69
CA THR A 200 -7.82 -9.42 4.24
C THR A 200 -6.78 -9.38 3.14
N ARG A 201 -5.84 -10.34 3.09
CA ARG A 201 -4.89 -10.50 1.99
C ARG A 201 -5.58 -10.80 0.65
N TYR A 202 -6.65 -11.59 0.69
CA TYR A 202 -7.46 -11.94 -0.49
C TYR A 202 -8.75 -11.12 -0.61
N GLY A 203 -9.01 -10.24 0.36
CA GLY A 203 -10.15 -9.32 0.41
C GLY A 203 -10.20 -8.47 -0.85
N GLY A 204 -11.11 -8.86 -1.75
CA GLY A 204 -11.39 -8.17 -3.00
C GLY A 204 -10.78 -8.81 -4.26
N ALA A 205 -10.08 -9.95 -4.22
CA ALA A 205 -9.80 -10.65 -5.48
C ALA A 205 -11.16 -10.91 -6.15
N PRO A 206 -11.42 -10.40 -7.38
CA PRO A 206 -12.71 -10.61 -8.00
C PRO A 206 -12.97 -12.11 -8.02
N ALA A 207 -14.19 -12.55 -7.68
CA ALA A 207 -14.56 -13.97 -7.69
C ALA A 207 -14.20 -14.67 -9.02
N PHE A 208 -14.06 -13.88 -10.10
CA PHE A 208 -13.51 -14.26 -11.40
C PHE A 208 -12.08 -14.86 -11.35
N ALA A 209 -11.17 -14.29 -10.56
CA ALA A 209 -9.80 -14.78 -10.43
C ALA A 209 -9.70 -16.10 -9.64
N ARG A 210 -10.66 -16.39 -8.75
CA ARG A 210 -10.74 -17.68 -8.03
C ARG A 210 -11.10 -18.85 -8.95
N ARG A 211 -11.72 -18.61 -10.11
CA ARG A 211 -12.12 -19.65 -11.06
C ARG A 211 -10.97 -20.12 -11.96
N LEU A 212 -9.93 -19.31 -12.13
CA LEU A 212 -8.79 -19.62 -13.01
C LEU A 212 -7.63 -20.34 -12.29
N SER A 213 -7.63 -20.41 -10.96
CA SER A 213 -6.55 -21.05 -10.18
C SER A 213 -6.86 -22.49 -9.74
N LYS A 214 -8.02 -23.05 -10.09
CA LYS A 214 -8.27 -24.48 -9.90
C LYS A 214 -7.97 -25.20 -11.21
N PRO A 215 -6.94 -26.07 -11.29
CA PRO A 215 -6.88 -27.01 -12.39
C PRO A 215 -8.16 -27.84 -12.33
N ARG A 216 -8.94 -27.77 -13.41
CA ARG A 216 -10.12 -28.62 -13.59
C ARG A 216 -9.57 -30.04 -13.69
N GLN A 217 -9.71 -30.84 -12.63
CA GLN A 217 -9.55 -32.28 -12.73
C GLN A 217 -10.70 -32.79 -13.61
N SER A 218 -10.45 -32.87 -14.91
CA SER A 218 -11.29 -33.64 -15.81
C SER A 218 -10.94 -35.11 -15.60
N SER A 219 -11.86 -35.85 -14.99
CA SER A 219 -11.87 -37.30 -15.00
C SER A 219 -11.79 -37.79 -16.45
N THR A 220 -10.74 -38.55 -16.73
CA THR A 220 -10.52 -39.27 -17.97
C THR A 220 -11.57 -40.37 -18.13
N HIS A 221 -12.33 -40.32 -19.22
CA HIS A 221 -12.84 -41.52 -19.86
C HIS A 221 -12.33 -41.53 -21.31
N HIS A 222 -11.76 -42.68 -21.68
CA HIS A 222 -11.16 -43.00 -22.98
C HIS A 222 -12.12 -42.82 -24.16
N LEU A 223 -11.58 -42.43 -25.32
CA LEU A 223 -11.52 -43.24 -26.56
C LEU A 223 -11.02 -42.41 -27.76
N GLY A 224 -10.08 -42.99 -28.53
CA GLY A 224 -10.04 -42.89 -30.00
C GLY A 224 -9.35 -41.69 -30.69
N GLY A 225 -8.10 -41.91 -31.11
CA GLY A 225 -7.49 -41.60 -32.42
C GLY A 225 -7.86 -40.35 -33.24
N TRP A 226 -6.83 -39.64 -33.74
CA TRP A 226 -6.44 -39.52 -35.17
C TRP A 226 -5.52 -38.29 -35.39
N SER A 227 -4.27 -38.59 -35.77
CA SER A 227 -3.41 -38.00 -36.81
C SER A 227 -3.41 -36.49 -37.18
N ARG A 228 -2.19 -35.92 -37.06
CA ARG A 228 -1.40 -35.13 -38.05
C ARG A 228 -1.69 -33.65 -38.38
N LEU A 229 -0.57 -32.90 -38.35
CA LEU A 229 -0.13 -31.78 -39.21
C LEU A 229 -0.78 -30.40 -39.04
N ALA A 230 0.01 -29.42 -38.59
CA ALA A 230 0.59 -28.39 -39.47
C ALA A 230 1.33 -27.31 -38.66
N SER A 231 2.59 -27.10 -39.02
CA SER A 231 3.46 -26.00 -38.62
C SER A 231 3.35 -24.85 -39.63
N SER A 232 3.27 -23.61 -39.17
CA SER A 232 3.78 -22.43 -39.90
C SER A 232 3.84 -21.19 -38.99
N PRO A 233 4.97 -20.46 -38.94
CA PRO A 233 5.07 -19.17 -38.25
C PRO A 233 5.01 -18.00 -39.24
N ARG A 234 4.39 -16.87 -38.85
CA ARG A 234 4.59 -15.57 -39.52
C ARG A 234 5.09 -14.53 -38.52
N LYS A 235 6.25 -13.93 -38.84
CA LYS A 235 6.75 -12.65 -38.31
C LYS A 235 6.16 -11.47 -39.14
N PRO A 236 6.66 -10.22 -39.01
CA PRO A 236 6.11 -9.13 -38.21
C PRO A 236 5.61 -7.96 -39.09
N LEU A 237 5.00 -6.91 -38.51
CA LEU A 237 4.73 -5.67 -39.23
C LEU A 237 5.47 -4.47 -38.62
N LYS A 238 6.11 -3.69 -39.52
CA LYS A 238 6.92 -2.48 -39.32
C LYS A 238 6.05 -1.29 -38.87
N VAL A 239 6.51 -0.51 -37.89
CA VAL A 239 7.06 0.88 -37.97
C VAL A 239 6.13 1.90 -38.61
N LEU A 240 5.83 2.99 -37.89
CA LEU A 240 5.78 4.34 -38.46
C LEU A 240 6.10 5.38 -37.37
N ASP A 241 7.15 6.14 -37.65
CA ASP A 241 7.64 7.34 -36.98
C ASP A 241 6.88 8.55 -37.54
N THR A 242 6.43 9.47 -36.68
CA THR A 242 6.16 10.86 -37.08
C THR A 242 6.50 11.79 -35.93
N SER A 243 7.54 12.59 -36.14
CA SER A 243 7.87 13.76 -35.35
C SER A 243 7.05 14.96 -35.85
N SER A 244 6.44 15.72 -34.93
CA SER A 244 6.27 17.17 -35.12
C SER A 244 6.11 17.87 -33.77
N ARG A 245 6.81 19.00 -33.66
CA ARG A 245 6.95 19.87 -32.49
C ARG A 245 5.65 20.62 -32.19
N ALA A 246 5.32 20.81 -30.91
CA ALA A 246 4.62 22.01 -30.45
C ALA A 246 4.90 22.25 -28.95
N ASN A 247 5.44 23.44 -28.66
CA ASN A 247 5.66 24.00 -27.34
C ASN A 247 4.33 24.22 -26.61
N GLY A 248 4.32 24.03 -25.29
CA GLY A 248 3.18 24.39 -24.45
C GLY A 248 3.38 23.97 -23.00
N CYS A 249 3.86 24.90 -22.18
CA CYS A 249 3.89 24.81 -20.72
C CYS A 249 2.52 24.33 -20.19
N ARG A 250 2.48 23.12 -19.61
CA ARG A 250 1.39 22.69 -18.72
C ARG A 250 2.03 21.98 -17.54
N ARG A 251 1.72 22.44 -16.33
CA ARG A 251 1.93 21.68 -15.09
C ARG A 251 1.32 20.30 -15.30
N ALA A 252 2.16 19.29 -15.48
CA ALA A 252 1.72 17.91 -15.62
C ALA A 252 1.20 17.46 -14.26
N ALA A 253 -0.10 17.59 -14.04
CA ALA A 253 -0.80 16.74 -13.11
C ALA A 253 -0.48 15.30 -13.53
N LEU A 254 0.26 14.58 -12.70
CA LEU A 254 0.61 13.19 -12.95
C LEU A 254 -0.70 12.41 -13.14
N PRO A 255 -0.88 11.68 -14.26
CA PRO A 255 -2.12 10.97 -14.52
C PRO A 255 -2.38 9.94 -13.41
N ALA A 256 -3.60 9.95 -12.88
CA ALA A 256 -4.10 8.95 -11.96
C ALA A 256 -4.06 7.58 -12.65
N LYS A 257 -3.10 6.74 -12.26
CA LYS A 257 -3.13 5.32 -12.55
C LYS A 257 -3.68 4.62 -11.31
N VAL A 258 -5.00 4.44 -11.36
CA VAL A 258 -5.88 3.80 -10.39
C VAL A 258 -5.68 2.28 -10.42
N GLY A 259 -5.68 1.67 -9.24
CA GLY A 259 -5.85 0.22 -9.10
C GLY A 259 -4.55 -0.57 -8.90
N LEU A 260 -4.05 -0.60 -7.66
CA LEU A 260 -3.75 -1.87 -6.97
C LEU A 260 -3.48 -1.66 -5.47
N ARG A 261 -4.25 -2.41 -4.68
CA ARG A 261 -4.36 -2.44 -3.21
C ARG A 261 -3.04 -2.55 -2.45
N PHE A 262 -2.90 -1.74 -1.41
CA PHE A 262 -1.79 -1.70 -0.48
C PHE A 262 -2.19 -2.25 0.90
N ILE A 263 -1.30 -3.02 1.50
CA ILE A 263 -1.53 -3.67 2.79
C ILE A 263 -0.24 -3.49 3.59
N ALA A 264 -0.18 -2.53 4.52
CA ALA A 264 0.96 -2.36 5.40
C ALA A 264 0.78 -3.19 6.67
N TRP A 265 1.71 -4.13 6.90
CA TRP A 265 1.79 -4.94 8.10
C TRP A 265 2.95 -4.46 8.97
N LEU A 266 2.68 -4.26 10.26
CA LEU A 266 3.73 -4.13 11.27
C LEU A 266 3.61 -5.32 12.21
N CYS A 267 4.66 -6.12 12.31
CA CYS A 267 4.69 -7.33 13.13
C CYS A 267 5.81 -7.25 14.13
N PHE A 268 5.50 -7.43 15.40
CA PHE A 268 6.47 -7.29 16.48
C PHE A 268 7.23 -8.61 16.74
N ALA A 269 8.53 -8.54 16.99
CA ALA A 269 9.28 -9.65 17.59
C ALA A 269 9.49 -9.33 19.07
N LYS A 270 9.06 -10.24 19.97
CA LYS A 270 9.47 -10.18 21.38
C LYS A 270 10.98 -10.34 21.44
N SER A 271 11.70 -9.31 21.89
CA SER A 271 13.00 -9.52 22.50
C SER A 271 12.74 -10.27 23.81
N HIS A 272 13.10 -11.54 23.84
CA HIS A 272 13.48 -12.16 25.11
C HIS A 272 14.74 -11.42 25.59
N ARG A 273 14.72 -11.02 26.87
CA ARG A 273 15.95 -10.70 27.59
C ARG A 273 16.80 -11.96 27.68
#